data_AF-A0A7J7M373-F1
#
_entry.id   AF-A0A7J7M373-F1
#
_cell.length_a   1.000
_cell.length_b   1.000
_cell.length_c   1.000
_cell.angle_alpha   90.00
_cell.angle_beta   90.00
_cell.angle_gamma   90.00
#
_symmetry.space_group_name_H-M   'P 1'
#
loop_
_entity.id
_entity.type
_entity.pdbx_description
1 polymer ?
#
loop_
_entity_poly.entity_id
_entity_poly.type
_entity_poly.pdbx_seq_one_letter_code
_entity_poly.pdbx_strand_id
1 'polypeptide(L)'
;MNITDSNDLNEETLDTLNKQEHEVAAFGIGTYLVTCYAQAALGCVFKLVEINNQPRMKLSEDVSKVSIPCKKRCFRLYGRGGYPLIDIMTGENESPPKVSHIFV
;
A
#
# COMPACT_ATOMS: atom_id res chain seq x y z
N MET A 1 -17.82 -31.66 8.57
CA MET A 1 -17.20 -31.25 9.84
C MET A 1 -16.37 -30.03 9.52
N ASN A 2 -16.61 -28.87 10.14
CA ASN A 2 -15.79 -27.68 9.91
C ASN A 2 -14.76 -27.59 11.03
N ILE A 3 -13.47 -27.54 10.67
CA ILE A 3 -12.36 -27.39 11.60
C ILE A 3 -11.93 -25.92 11.58
N THR A 4 -11.78 -25.32 12.76
CA THR A 4 -11.32 -23.93 12.91
C THR A 4 -10.12 -23.91 13.84
N ASP A 5 -9.06 -23.22 13.44
CA ASP A 5 -7.89 -22.96 14.29
C ASP A 5 -7.80 -21.48 14.65
N SER A 6 -7.34 -21.14 15.85
CA SER A 6 -7.33 -19.76 16.34
C SER A 6 -6.22 -19.45 17.36
N ASN A 7 -5.18 -20.27 17.44
CA ASN A 7 -4.16 -20.11 18.46
C ASN A 7 -2.86 -19.52 17.88
N ASP A 8 -2.51 -18.29 18.29
CA ASP A 8 -1.26 -17.60 17.93
C ASP A 8 -0.88 -17.65 16.44
N LEU A 9 -1.89 -17.45 15.58
CA LEU A 9 -1.72 -17.46 14.14
C LEU A 9 -1.19 -16.11 13.61
N ASN A 10 -0.29 -16.21 12.62
CA ASN A 10 0.33 -15.11 11.88
C ASN A 10 0.68 -15.59 10.46
N GLU A 11 1.24 -14.73 9.61
CA GLU A 11 1.53 -15.07 8.22
C GLU A 11 2.48 -16.27 8.04
N GLU A 12 3.48 -16.41 8.91
CA GLU A 12 4.48 -17.49 8.84
C GLU A 12 3.88 -18.86 9.25
N THR A 13 3.09 -18.87 10.31
CA THR A 13 2.38 -20.07 10.76
C THR A 13 1.32 -20.50 9.76
N LEU A 14 0.57 -19.56 9.16
CA LEU A 14 -0.38 -19.85 8.09
C LEU A 14 0.31 -20.41 6.84
N ASP A 15 1.47 -19.87 6.45
CA ASP A 15 2.25 -20.40 5.32
C ASP A 15 2.74 -21.83 5.61
N THR A 16 3.19 -22.10 6.82
CA THR A 16 3.60 -23.45 7.26
C THR A 16 2.43 -24.44 7.23
N LEU A 17 1.29 -24.03 7.79
CA LEU A 17 0.06 -24.81 7.78
C LEU A 17 -0.38 -25.14 6.35
N ASN A 18 -0.44 -24.15 5.46
CA ASN A 18 -0.84 -24.37 4.07
C ASN A 18 0.09 -25.36 3.33
N LYS A 19 1.39 -25.36 3.63
CA LYS A 19 2.35 -26.32 3.08
C LYS A 19 2.18 -27.75 3.61
N GLN A 20 1.53 -27.92 4.74
CA GLN A 20 1.27 -29.23 5.37
C GLN A 20 -0.05 -29.88 4.91
N GLU A 21 -0.79 -29.26 3.97
CA GLU A 21 -2.09 -29.76 3.48
C GLU A 21 -3.09 -30.08 4.61
N HIS A 22 -3.33 -29.11 5.51
CA HIS A 22 -4.27 -29.27 6.62
C HIS A 22 -5.75 -29.35 6.20
N GLU A 23 -6.59 -29.84 7.10
CA GLU A 23 -8.06 -29.89 6.94
C GLU A 23 -8.79 -28.68 7.59
N VAL A 24 -8.06 -27.64 8.01
CA VAL A 24 -8.64 -26.43 8.63
C VAL A 24 -9.44 -25.64 7.59
N ALA A 25 -10.70 -25.34 7.92
CA ALA A 25 -11.64 -24.60 7.06
C ALA A 25 -11.70 -23.09 7.38
N ALA A 26 -11.26 -22.67 8.57
CA ALA A 26 -11.25 -21.27 8.98
C ALA A 26 -10.15 -20.97 10.01
N PHE A 27 -9.64 -19.73 9.98
CA PHE A 27 -8.63 -19.24 10.91
C PHE A 27 -9.15 -18.05 11.70
N GLY A 28 -9.09 -18.14 13.04
CA GLY A 28 -9.37 -17.04 13.96
C GLY A 28 -8.09 -16.33 14.38
N ILE A 29 -7.78 -15.20 13.75
CA ILE A 29 -6.54 -14.46 14.01
C ILE A 29 -6.84 -13.26 14.92
N GLY A 30 -6.34 -13.31 16.16
CA GLY A 30 -6.55 -12.28 17.17
C GLY A 30 -5.41 -11.26 17.23
N THR A 31 -4.53 -11.43 18.22
CA THR A 31 -3.46 -10.48 18.59
C THR A 31 -2.65 -9.99 17.39
N TYR A 32 -2.17 -10.90 16.55
CA TYR A 32 -1.34 -10.54 15.39
C TYR A 32 -2.03 -9.61 14.39
N LEU A 33 -3.32 -9.83 14.14
CA LEU A 33 -4.12 -9.01 13.22
C LEU A 33 -4.48 -7.64 13.83
N VAL A 34 -5.04 -7.63 15.04
CA VAL A 34 -5.58 -6.40 15.64
C VAL A 34 -4.49 -5.43 16.09
N THR A 35 -3.32 -5.95 16.50
CA THR A 35 -2.21 -5.11 16.98
C THR A 35 -1.24 -4.72 15.87
N CYS A 36 -1.40 -5.28 14.66
CA CYS A 36 -0.38 -5.21 13.61
C CYS A 36 1.00 -5.60 14.17
N TYR A 37 1.09 -6.77 14.82
CA TYR A 37 2.17 -7.11 15.76
C TYR A 37 3.59 -6.88 15.20
N ALA A 38 3.83 -7.20 13.92
CA ALA A 38 5.12 -6.99 13.26
C ALA A 38 5.49 -5.50 13.09
N GLN A 39 4.49 -4.63 12.90
CA GLN A 39 4.66 -3.18 12.78
C GLN A 39 3.39 -2.43 13.22
N ALA A 40 3.29 -2.15 14.53
CA ALA A 40 2.11 -1.53 15.13
C ALA A 40 1.83 -0.07 14.71
N ALA A 41 2.74 0.53 13.94
CA ALA A 41 2.61 1.90 13.45
C ALA A 41 2.92 1.99 11.95
N LEU A 42 2.03 2.64 11.19
CA LEU A 42 2.23 2.83 9.75
C LEU A 42 3.24 3.95 9.43
N GLY A 43 3.44 4.92 10.34
CA GLY A 43 4.39 6.02 10.14
C GLY A 43 3.94 7.11 9.15
N CYS A 44 2.63 7.25 8.90
CA CYS A 44 2.10 8.30 8.02
C CYS A 44 2.33 9.71 8.58
N VAL A 45 2.52 10.67 7.68
CA VAL A 45 2.66 12.09 8.01
C VAL A 45 1.76 12.94 7.13
N PHE A 46 1.31 14.08 7.66
CA PHE A 46 0.66 15.13 6.89
C PHE A 46 1.62 16.31 6.70
N LYS A 47 1.72 16.83 5.47
CA LYS A 47 2.61 17.94 5.12
C LYS A 47 1.88 18.92 4.21
N LEU A 48 2.07 20.21 4.47
CA LEU A 48 1.63 21.28 3.57
C LEU A 48 2.50 21.27 2.30
N VAL A 49 1.86 21.16 1.14
CA VAL A 49 2.56 21.10 -0.16
C VAL A 49 2.31 22.33 -1.03
N GLU A 50 1.31 23.16 -0.71
CA GLU A 50 0.94 24.34 -1.48
C GLU A 50 0.12 25.33 -0.63
N ILE A 51 0.33 26.63 -0.83
CA ILE A 51 -0.50 27.70 -0.25
C ILE A 51 -0.61 28.83 -1.26
N ASN A 52 -1.83 29.33 -1.52
CA ASN A 52 -2.08 30.39 -2.50
C ASN A 52 -1.43 30.10 -3.87
N ASN A 53 -1.57 28.86 -4.36
CA ASN A 53 -0.93 28.36 -5.59
C ASN A 53 0.61 28.44 -5.60
N GLN A 54 1.25 28.62 -4.45
CA GLN A 54 2.71 28.63 -4.31
C GLN A 54 3.17 27.28 -3.73
N PRO A 55 4.01 26.53 -4.45
CA PRO A 55 4.55 25.25 -3.99
C PRO A 55 5.33 25.38 -2.68
N ARG A 56 5.14 24.44 -1.75
CA ARG A 56 5.87 24.35 -0.47
C ARG A 56 6.58 23.02 -0.36
N MET A 57 7.85 23.09 0.02
CA MET A 57 8.70 21.92 0.25
C MET A 57 9.35 22.04 1.62
N LYS A 58 9.23 20.98 2.43
CA LYS A 58 10.02 20.78 3.63
C LYS A 58 11.36 20.17 3.24
N LEU A 59 12.44 20.87 3.59
CA LEU A 59 13.80 20.37 3.44
C LEU A 59 14.20 19.52 4.65
N SER A 60 15.16 18.63 4.43
CA SER A 60 15.64 17.66 5.41
C SER A 60 17.08 17.32 5.06
N GLU A 61 17.91 17.05 6.07
CA GLU A 61 19.24 16.48 5.84
C GLU A 61 19.14 15.08 5.22
N ASP A 62 18.13 14.32 5.64
CA ASP A 62 17.75 13.06 5.02
C ASP A 62 16.89 13.31 3.76
N VAL A 63 17.48 13.05 2.59
CA VAL A 63 16.85 13.25 1.27
C VAL A 63 15.52 12.50 1.15
N SER A 64 15.39 11.32 1.77
CA SER A 64 14.15 10.53 1.72
C SER A 64 12.96 11.20 2.44
N LYS A 65 13.24 12.18 3.31
CA LYS A 65 12.25 12.93 4.09
C LYS A 65 11.98 14.34 3.54
N VAL A 66 12.52 14.66 2.37
CA VAL A 66 12.16 15.88 1.63
C VAL A 66 10.77 15.67 1.02
N SER A 67 9.87 16.63 1.24
CA SER A 67 8.50 16.49 0.73
C SER A 67 8.39 16.88 -0.75
N ILE A 68 7.58 16.17 -1.52
CA ILE A 68 7.25 16.56 -2.90
C ILE A 68 6.23 17.72 -2.85
N PRO A 69 6.50 18.89 -3.48
CA PRO A 69 5.64 20.06 -3.41
C PRO A 69 4.43 19.95 -4.37
N CYS A 70 3.57 20.98 -4.37
CA CYS A 70 2.37 21.13 -5.19
C CYS A 70 1.22 20.17 -4.84
N LYS A 71 -0.01 20.52 -5.23
CA LYS A 71 -1.14 19.57 -5.26
C LYS A 71 -0.89 18.49 -6.34
N LYS A 72 -1.18 17.23 -5.99
CA LYS A 72 -0.84 16.05 -6.81
C LYS A 72 -2.01 15.10 -6.95
N ARG A 73 -2.01 14.34 -8.04
CA ARG A 73 -2.96 13.26 -8.34
C ARG A 73 -2.20 11.95 -8.53
N CYS A 74 -2.78 10.85 -8.07
CA CYS A 74 -2.23 9.51 -8.25
C CYS A 74 -3.11 8.72 -9.22
N PHE A 75 -2.47 7.95 -10.09
CA PHE A 75 -3.10 7.06 -11.06
C PHE A 75 -2.47 5.69 -10.96
N ARG A 76 -3.29 4.65 -10.98
CA ARG A 76 -2.84 3.27 -11.20
C ARG A 76 -3.07 2.90 -12.65
N LEU A 77 -2.01 2.56 -13.36
CA LEU A 77 -2.12 2.06 -14.73
C LEU A 77 -2.32 0.55 -14.71
N TYR A 78 -3.23 0.08 -15.57
CA TYR A 78 -3.52 -1.33 -15.76
C TYR A 78 -3.13 -1.74 -17.17
N GLY A 79 -2.59 -2.95 -17.30
CA GLY A 79 -2.38 -3.57 -18.60
C GLY A 79 -3.68 -4.07 -19.21
N ARG A 80 -3.63 -4.52 -20.47
CA ARG A 80 -4.78 -5.08 -21.21
C ARG A 80 -5.41 -6.27 -20.50
N GLY A 81 -4.61 -7.03 -19.74
CA GLY A 81 -5.08 -8.14 -18.92
C GLY A 81 -5.78 -7.74 -17.62
N GLY A 82 -5.92 -6.44 -17.34
CA GLY A 82 -6.55 -5.94 -16.11
C GLY A 82 -5.66 -6.05 -14.86
N TYR A 83 -4.38 -6.38 -15.01
CA TYR A 83 -3.42 -6.41 -13.91
C TYR A 83 -2.76 -5.02 -13.72
N PRO A 84 -2.50 -4.61 -12.47
CA PRO A 84 -1.86 -3.32 -12.20
C PRO A 84 -0.38 -3.37 -12.63
N LEU A 85 0.07 -2.32 -13.32
CA LEU A 85 1.44 -2.19 -13.82
C LEU A 85 2.28 -1.27 -12.96
N ILE A 86 1.76 -0.05 -12.71
CA ILE A 86 2.52 1.02 -12.07
C ILE A 86 1.57 2.07 -11.48
N ASP A 87 2.01 2.69 -10.38
CA ASP A 87 1.40 3.90 -9.84
C ASP A 87 2.20 5.13 -10.30
N ILE A 88 1.49 6.12 -10.86
CA ILE A 88 2.06 7.37 -11.33
C ILE A 88 1.46 8.51 -10.52
N MET A 89 2.32 9.42 -10.07
CA MET A 89 1.91 10.65 -9.41
C MET A 89 2.21 11.84 -10.34
N THR A 90 1.21 12.68 -10.58
CA THR A 90 1.33 13.88 -11.44
C THR A 90 0.94 15.12 -10.66
N GLY A 91 1.29 16.30 -11.19
CA GLY A 91 0.69 17.55 -10.72
C GLY A 91 -0.82 17.58 -10.95
N GLU A 92 -1.56 18.31 -10.12
CA GLU A 92 -3.03 18.47 -10.25
C GLU A 92 -3.46 18.95 -11.64
N ASN A 93 -2.70 19.90 -12.20
CA ASN A 93 -3.00 20.57 -13.47
C ASN A 93 -2.34 19.89 -14.68
N GLU A 94 -1.63 18.79 -14.47
CA GLU A 94 -1.05 18.01 -15.57
C GLU A 94 -2.13 17.16 -16.23
N SER A 95 -1.98 16.94 -17.54
CA SER A 95 -2.87 16.03 -18.26
C SER A 95 -2.74 14.62 -17.67
N PRO A 96 -3.85 13.92 -17.37
CA PRO A 96 -3.80 12.53 -16.93
C PRO A 96 -3.03 11.66 -17.92
N PRO A 97 -2.35 10.60 -17.45
CA PRO A 97 -1.71 9.64 -18.34
C PRO A 97 -2.73 9.10 -19.36
N LYS A 98 -2.38 9.15 -20.64
CA LYS A 98 -3.24 8.63 -21.70
C LYS A 98 -2.98 7.14 -21.87
N VAL A 99 -4.05 6.36 -21.95
CA VAL A 99 -3.99 4.98 -22.39
C VAL A 99 -3.62 4.99 -23.87
N SER A 100 -2.35 4.73 -24.17
CA SER A 100 -1.87 4.52 -25.54
C SER A 100 -1.66 3.03 -25.79
N HIS A 101 -1.65 2.60 -27.05
CA HIS A 101 -1.48 1.18 -27.42
C HIS A 101 -0.16 0.54 -26.95
N ILE A 102 0.77 1.34 -26.42
CA ILE A 102 2.09 0.95 -25.89
C ILE A 102 2.03 0.54 -24.40
N PHE A 103 0.95 0.89 -23.68
CA PHE A 103 0.69 0.27 -22.37
C PHE A 103 0.00 -1.07 -22.61
N VAL A 104 0.82 -2.11 -22.66
CA VAL A 104 0.45 -3.52 -22.81
C VAL A 104 -0.33 -3.99 -21.59
#